data_AF-A0A7C6WS90-F1
#
_entry.id   AF-A0A7C6WS90-F1
#
_cell.length_a   1.000
_cell.length_b   1.000
_cell.length_c   1.000
_cell.angle_alpha   90.00
_cell.angle_beta   90.00
_cell.angle_gamma   90.00
#
_symmetry.space_group_name_H-M   'P 1'
#
loop_
_entity.id
_entity.type
_entity.pdbx_description
1 polymer ?
#
loop_
_entity_poly.entity_id
_entity_poly.type
_entity_poly.pdbx_seq_one_letter_code
_entity_poly.pdbx_strand_id
1 'polypeptide(L)' 'QDISLCTAGTLTSSQDAQAWNARVQKAFPEHEVTYHELSCSIACHVGPGAIAIGMSLINR' A
#
# COMPACT_ATOMS: atom_id res chain seq x y z
N GLN A 1 2.61 -20.37 5.33
CA GLN A 1 2.00 -19.23 6.06
C GLN A 1 1.48 -18.29 4.99
N ASP A 2 0.22 -17.89 5.07
CA ASP A 2 -0.40 -17.02 4.06
C ASP A 2 -0.08 -15.56 4.43
N ILE A 3 0.50 -14.80 3.50
CA ILE A 3 0.90 -13.41 3.73
C ILE A 3 -0.01 -12.53 2.89
N SER A 4 -0.68 -11.56 3.52
CA SER A 4 -1.43 -10.52 2.84
C SER A 4 -0.64 -9.22 2.84
N LEU A 5 -0.50 -8.63 1.66
CA LEU A 5 0.20 -7.36 1.46
C LEU A 5 -0.78 -6.29 0.98
N CYS A 6 -0.69 -5.13 1.61
CA CYS A 6 -1.45 -3.95 1.20
C CYS A 6 -0.49 -2.78 1.01
N THR A 7 -0.64 -2.02 -0.06
CA THR A 7 -0.03 -0.71 -0.22
C THR A 7 -1.00 0.38 0.20
N ALA A 8 -0.46 1.47 0.71
CA ALA A 8 -1.25 2.65 0.99
C ALA A 8 -0.48 3.93 0.71
N GLY A 9 -1.16 5.07 0.66
CA GLY A 9 -0.52 6.36 0.50
C GLY A 9 -1.44 7.56 0.64
N THR A 10 -0.83 8.73 0.73
CA THR A 10 -1.49 10.06 0.63
C THR A 10 -1.18 10.73 -0.71
N LEU A 11 -1.01 9.91 -1.75
CA LEU A 11 -0.69 10.36 -3.09
C LEU A 11 -1.90 11.09 -3.69
N THR A 12 -1.67 12.26 -4.29
CA THR A 12 -2.73 13.09 -4.88
C THR A 12 -3.02 12.71 -6.35
N SER A 13 -2.21 11.83 -6.94
CA SER A 13 -2.34 11.36 -8.32
C SER A 13 -2.63 9.88 -8.34
N SER A 14 -3.71 9.48 -9.02
CA SER A 14 -4.04 8.06 -9.24
C SER A 14 -2.93 7.32 -10.00
N GLN A 15 -2.18 8.01 -10.86
CA GLN A 15 -1.07 7.42 -11.60
C GLN A 15 0.08 7.04 -10.67
N ASP A 16 0.42 7.90 -9.71
CA ASP A 16 1.48 7.64 -8.74
C ASP A 16 1.07 6.50 -7.80
N ALA A 17 -0.20 6.46 -7.39
CA ALA A 17 -0.75 5.37 -6.57
C ALA A 17 -0.67 4.02 -7.29
N GLN A 18 -1.04 3.99 -8.58
CA GLN A 18 -0.92 2.78 -9.42
C GLN A 18 0.53 2.37 -9.64
N ALA A 19 1.42 3.33 -9.90
CA ALA A 19 2.85 3.07 -10.07
C ALA A 19 3.47 2.50 -8.80
N TRP A 20 3.06 3.00 -7.63
CA TRP A 20 3.46 2.47 -6.34
C TRP A 20 2.98 1.04 -6.14
N ASN A 21 1.69 0.78 -6.33
CA ASN A 21 1.14 -0.57 -6.19
C ASN A 21 1.81 -1.57 -7.15
N ALA A 22 2.01 -1.18 -8.40
CA ALA A 22 2.70 -2.00 -9.40
C ALA A 22 4.16 -2.30 -9.02
N ARG A 23 4.87 -1.34 -8.42
CA ARG A 23 6.24 -1.55 -7.93
C ARG A 23 6.29 -2.59 -6.82
N VAL A 24 5.34 -2.56 -5.89
CA VAL A 24 5.25 -3.53 -4.79
C VAL A 24 4.80 -4.90 -5.30
N GLN A 25 3.80 -4.96 -6.18
CA GLN A 25 3.37 -6.20 -6.82
C GLN A 25 4.50 -6.87 -7.61
N LYS A 26 5.36 -6.09 -8.28
CA LYS A 26 6.55 -6.62 -8.98
C LYS A 26 7.61 -7.14 -8.01
N ALA A 27 7.73 -6.56 -6.82
CA ALA A 27 8.66 -7.03 -5.79
C ALA A 27 8.16 -8.31 -5.08
N PHE A 28 6.83 -8.49 -5.00
CA PHE A 28 6.18 -9.63 -4.36
C PHE A 28 5.20 -10.33 -5.32
N PRO A 29 5.70 -10.99 -6.38
CA PRO A 29 4.84 -11.57 -7.42
C PRO A 29 3.96 -12.73 -6.92
N GLU A 30 4.33 -13.37 -5.81
CA GLU A 30 3.62 -14.52 -5.24
C GLU A 30 2.48 -14.12 -4.29
N HIS A 31 2.34 -12.83 -4.00
CA HIS A 31 1.33 -12.30 -3.08
C HIS A 31 0.40 -11.32 -3.80
N GLU A 32 -0.88 -11.33 -3.44
CA GLU A 32 -1.83 -10.31 -3.89
C GLU A 32 -1.54 -9.01 -3.16
N VAL A 33 -1.31 -7.93 -3.92
CA VAL A 33 -1.06 -6.59 -3.38
C VAL A 33 -2.22 -5.66 -3.74
N THR A 34 -2.97 -5.23 -2.73
CA THR A 34 -4.07 -4.27 -2.88
C THR A 34 -3.63 -2.86 -2.48
N TYR A 35 -4.26 -1.83 -3.04
CA TYR A 35 -3.98 -0.43 -2.67
C TYR A 35 -5.16 0.19 -1.91
N HIS A 36 -4.87 0.92 -0.83
CA HIS A 36 -5.84 1.70 -0.07
C HIS A 36 -5.32 3.11 0.23
N GLU A 37 -6.18 4.13 0.14
CA GLU A 37 -5.80 5.47 0.57
C GLU A 37 -5.62 5.51 2.10
N LEU A 38 -4.62 6.28 2.56
CA LEU A 38 -4.44 6.51 3.98
C LEU A 38 -5.56 7.39 4.53
N SER A 39 -6.04 7.05 5.72
CA SER A 39 -7.08 7.83 6.39
C SER A 39 -6.61 9.25 6.69
N CYS A 40 -7.54 10.20 6.75
CA CYS A 40 -7.27 11.61 7.04
C CYS A 40 -6.43 11.79 8.33
N SER A 41 -6.76 11.03 9.39
CA SER A 41 -6.01 11.08 10.65
C SER A 41 -4.51 10.76 10.46
N ILE A 42 -4.19 9.70 9.71
CA ILE A 42 -2.79 9.33 9.43
C ILE A 42 -2.16 10.35 8.48
N ALA A 43 -2.90 10.78 7.46
CA ALA A 43 -2.45 11.75 6.47
C ALA A 43 -2.03 13.08 7.11
N CYS A 44 -2.75 13.55 8.13
CA CYS A 44 -2.40 14.76 8.88
C CYS A 44 -1.05 14.65 9.60
N HIS A 45 -0.62 13.45 9.97
CA HIS A 45 0.66 13.23 10.67
C HIS A 45 1.83 12.99 9.73
N VAL A 46 1.61 12.30 8.61
CA VAL A 46 2.69 11.94 7.66
C VAL A 46 2.85 12.94 6.52
N GLY A 47 1.83 13.76 6.27
CA GLY A 47 1.79 14.73 5.17
C GLY A 47 1.39 14.13 3.82
N PRO A 48 1.21 14.98 2.79
CA PRO A 48 0.87 14.57 1.43
C PRO A 48 2.05 13.88 0.73
N GLY A 49 1.76 12.95 -0.19
CA GLY A 49 2.77 12.25 -0.97
C GLY A 49 3.47 11.08 -0.25
N ALA A 50 3.00 10.71 0.93
CA ALA A 50 3.51 9.55 1.66
C ALA A 50 3.07 8.24 0.99
N ILE A 51 3.95 7.23 1.05
CA ILE A 51 3.69 5.86 0.62
C ILE A 51 3.93 4.90 1.79
N ALA A 52 3.16 3.82 1.84
CA ALA A 52 3.18 2.84 2.91
C ALA A 52 2.96 1.42 2.37
N ILE A 53 3.42 0.43 3.14
CA ILE A 53 3.15 -1.00 2.95
C ILE A 53 2.71 -1.58 4.29
N GLY A 54 1.62 -2.33 4.29
CA GLY A 54 1.18 -3.18 5.38
C GLY A 54 1.38 -4.65 5.01
N MET A 55 1.82 -5.44 5.98
CA MET A 55 1.99 -6.89 5.86
C MET A 55 1.30 -7.55 7.05
N SER A 56 0.52 -8.59 6.79
CA SER A 56 -0.12 -9.41 7.82
C SER A 56 0.11 -10.89 7.55
N LEU A 57 0.38 -11.64 8.62
CA LEU A 57 0.38 -13.10 8.60
C LEU A 57 -1.04 -13.58 8.84
N ILE A 58 -1.63 -14.25 7.85
CA ILE A 58 -2.94 -14.87 7.98
C ILE A 58 -2.73 -16.33 8.39
N ASN A 59 -3.07 -16.63 9.64
CA ASN A 59 -3.26 -18.00 10.12
C ASN A 59 -4.71 -18.39 9.85
N ARG A 60 -4.92 -19.29 8.88
CA ARG A 60 -6.21 -19.94 8.64
C ARG A 60 -6.38 -21.17 9.51
#